data_AF-A0A106QDF1-F1
#
_entry.id   AF-A0A106QDF1-F1
#
_cell.length_a   1.000
_cell.length_b   1.000
_cell.length_c   1.000
_cell.angle_alpha   90.00
_cell.angle_beta   90.00
_cell.angle_gamma   90.00
#
_symmetry.space_group_name_H-M   'P 1'
#
loop_
_entity.id
_entity.type
_entity.pdbx_description
1 polymer ?
#
loop_
_entity_poly.entity_id
_entity_poly.type
_entity_poly.pdbx_seq_one_letter_code
_entity_poly.pdbx_strand_id
1 'polypeptide(L)'
;MNAQQLRVRQQALDAKAEKEEAFVNGSLPLNCAPGFWDAYRQRPGMLRRRSLVALFKRFPLSRLPVNNKWQANTVDPDLRQLMKQGILVQVRGGGGRRHPLNKSGRKRQSYLVLAEQVNAAEMQSS
;
A
#
# COMPACT_ATOMS: atom_id res chain seq x y z
N MET A 1 6.17 31.27 -20.39
CA MET A 1 5.86 30.68 -19.05
C MET A 1 6.47 31.60 -18.01
N ASN A 2 5.70 32.08 -17.03
CA ASN A 2 6.19 33.06 -16.04
C ASN A 2 7.08 32.36 -14.98
N ALA A 3 8.12 33.05 -14.46
CA ALA A 3 9.02 32.52 -13.43
C ALA A 3 8.27 32.00 -12.18
N GLN A 4 7.13 32.62 -11.84
CA GLN A 4 6.27 32.16 -10.76
C GLN A 4 5.58 30.82 -11.07
N GLN A 5 5.16 30.59 -12.32
CA GLN A 5 4.57 29.32 -12.76
C GLN A 5 5.61 28.19 -12.76
N LEU A 6 6.87 28.50 -13.11
CA LEU A 6 7.97 27.53 -13.05
C LEU A 6 8.28 27.12 -11.60
N ARG A 7 8.31 28.07 -10.66
CA ARG A 7 8.51 27.76 -9.23
C ARG A 7 7.39 26.89 -8.66
N VAL A 8 6.13 27.22 -8.94
CA VAL A 8 4.99 26.42 -8.48
C VAL A 8 5.03 25.00 -9.08
N ARG A 9 5.39 24.89 -10.37
CA ARG A 9 5.56 23.58 -11.02
C ARG A 9 6.69 22.78 -10.38
N GLN A 10 7.83 23.40 -10.09
CA GLN A 10 8.97 22.74 -9.45
C GLN A 10 8.60 22.26 -8.05
N GLN A 11 8.00 23.11 -7.21
CA GLN A 11 7.52 22.73 -5.88
C GLN A 11 6.52 21.57 -5.93
N ALA A 12 5.65 21.52 -6.94
CA ALA A 12 4.71 20.42 -7.11
C ALA A 12 5.39 19.11 -7.55
N LEU A 13 6.50 19.18 -8.28
CA LEU A 13 7.31 18.01 -8.63
C LEU A 13 8.09 17.51 -7.43
N ASP A 14 8.73 18.41 -6.67
CA ASP A 14 9.52 18.08 -5.49
C ASP A 14 8.61 17.43 -4.41
N ALA A 15 7.43 18.01 -4.16
CA ALA A 15 6.45 17.44 -3.23
C ALA A 15 5.89 16.07 -3.68
N LYS A 16 5.89 15.78 -5.00
CA LYS A 16 5.54 14.45 -5.52
C LYS A 16 6.67 13.46 -5.28
N ALA A 17 7.92 13.87 -5.52
CA ALA A 17 9.10 13.05 -5.30
C ALA A 17 9.25 12.68 -3.83
N GLU A 18 9.13 13.64 -2.90
CA GLU A 18 9.18 13.39 -1.46
C GLU A 18 8.10 12.40 -0.99
N LYS A 19 6.87 12.53 -1.52
CA LYS A 19 5.79 11.59 -1.22
C LYS A 19 6.09 10.20 -1.75
N GLU A 20 6.62 10.09 -2.96
CA GLU A 20 6.98 8.81 -3.57
C GLU A 20 8.10 8.12 -2.79
N GLU A 21 9.12 8.88 -2.38
CA GLU A 21 10.20 8.41 -1.50
C GLU A 21 9.66 7.90 -0.15
N ALA A 22 8.65 8.56 0.41
CA ALA A 22 8.01 8.09 1.64
C ALA A 22 7.30 6.72 1.49
N PHE A 23 6.76 6.39 0.30
CA PHE A 23 6.24 5.05 0.04
C PHE A 23 7.34 4.03 -0.21
N VAL A 24 8.40 4.43 -0.91
CA VAL A 24 9.58 3.59 -1.16
C VAL A 24 10.23 3.18 0.15
N ASN A 25 10.39 4.12 1.09
CA ASN A 25 10.95 3.88 2.42
C ASN A 25 9.94 3.22 3.40
N GLY A 26 8.70 2.97 2.96
CA GLY A 26 7.66 2.32 3.76
C GLY A 26 7.11 3.14 4.93
N SER A 27 7.37 4.45 4.97
CA SER A 27 6.87 5.34 6.02
C SER A 27 5.38 5.66 5.84
N LEU A 28 4.89 5.64 4.61
CA LEU A 28 3.46 5.79 4.28
C LEU A 28 2.76 4.45 4.02
N PRO A 29 1.48 4.30 4.41
CA PRO A 29 0.73 3.09 4.17
C PRO A 29 0.25 3.01 2.71
N LEU A 30 0.14 1.79 2.18
CA LEU A 30 -0.14 1.55 0.76
C LEU A 30 -1.50 2.12 0.31
N ASN A 31 -2.47 2.24 1.21
CA ASN A 31 -3.79 2.84 0.89
C ASN A 31 -3.73 4.35 0.62
N CYS A 32 -2.62 5.01 0.92
CA CYS A 32 -2.36 6.40 0.56
C CYS A 32 -1.61 6.52 -0.77
N ALA A 33 -1.15 5.40 -1.35
CA ALA A 33 -0.40 5.42 -2.60
C ALA A 33 -1.26 5.94 -3.77
N PRO A 34 -0.66 6.69 -4.71
CA PRO A 34 -1.36 7.15 -5.90
C PRO A 34 -2.00 5.97 -6.66
N GLY A 35 -3.29 6.09 -7.00
CA GLY A 35 -4.03 5.06 -7.74
C GLY A 35 -4.48 3.85 -6.91
N PHE A 36 -4.17 3.78 -5.62
CA PHE A 36 -4.61 2.64 -4.78
C PHE A 36 -6.13 2.48 -4.76
N TRP A 37 -6.86 3.54 -4.46
CA TRP A 37 -8.32 3.46 -4.36
C TRP A 37 -9.00 3.24 -5.70
N ASP A 38 -8.38 3.71 -6.80
CA ASP A 38 -8.88 3.46 -8.14
C ASP A 38 -8.77 1.97 -8.48
N ALA A 39 -7.62 1.35 -8.19
CA ALA A 39 -7.44 -0.10 -8.31
C ALA A 39 -8.37 -0.87 -7.36
N TYR A 40 -8.46 -0.45 -6.09
CA TYR A 40 -9.23 -1.15 -5.08
C TYR A 40 -10.75 -1.05 -5.29
N ARG A 41 -11.26 -0.03 -5.98
CA ARG A 41 -12.69 0.12 -6.30
C ARG A 41 -13.11 -0.53 -7.62
N GLN A 42 -12.18 -1.06 -8.41
CA GLN A 42 -12.52 -1.85 -9.59
C GLN A 42 -13.42 -3.03 -9.23
N ARG A 43 -14.18 -3.54 -10.21
CA ARG A 43 -14.94 -4.78 -10.04
C ARG A 43 -13.99 -5.93 -9.68
N PRO A 44 -14.34 -6.80 -8.72
CA PRO A 44 -13.51 -7.93 -8.37
C PRO A 44 -13.15 -8.81 -9.57
N GLY A 45 -11.89 -9.25 -9.66
CA GLY A 45 -11.43 -10.04 -10.79
C GLY A 45 -9.94 -9.96 -11.07
N MET A 46 -9.49 -10.56 -12.18
CA MET A 46 -8.07 -10.63 -12.52
C MET A 46 -7.43 -9.26 -12.72
N LEU A 47 -8.12 -8.32 -13.36
CA LEU A 47 -7.58 -6.97 -13.60
C LEU A 47 -7.27 -6.23 -12.29
N ARG A 48 -8.21 -6.30 -11.34
CA ARG A 48 -8.05 -5.71 -10.00
C ARG A 48 -6.90 -6.38 -9.25
N ARG A 49 -6.83 -7.71 -9.26
CA ARG A 49 -5.70 -8.45 -8.64
C ARG A 49 -4.35 -8.04 -9.21
N ARG A 50 -4.23 -7.96 -10.54
CA ARG A 50 -3.00 -7.51 -11.20
C ARG A 50 -2.64 -6.08 -10.80
N SER A 51 -3.61 -5.18 -10.77
CA SER A 51 -3.41 -3.78 -10.37
C SER A 51 -2.96 -3.65 -8.90
N LEU A 52 -3.58 -4.41 -8.00
CA LEU A 52 -3.19 -4.45 -6.59
C LEU A 52 -1.76 -4.99 -6.42
N VAL A 53 -1.43 -6.11 -7.06
CA VAL A 53 -0.08 -6.68 -7.02
C VAL A 53 0.95 -5.69 -7.57
N ALA A 54 0.65 -5.01 -8.68
CA ALA A 54 1.54 -3.98 -9.23
C ALA A 54 1.81 -2.84 -8.24
N LEU A 55 0.81 -2.42 -7.46
CA LEU A 55 1.00 -1.43 -6.39
C LEU A 55 1.90 -1.93 -5.26
N PHE A 56 1.70 -3.17 -4.80
CA PHE A 56 2.58 -3.77 -3.80
C PHE A 56 4.01 -3.92 -4.30
N LYS A 57 4.20 -4.26 -5.58
CA LYS A 57 5.53 -4.35 -6.20
C LYS A 57 6.19 -2.99 -6.37
N ARG A 58 5.44 -1.96 -6.75
CA ARG A 58 5.96 -0.59 -6.88
C ARG A 58 6.40 -0.02 -5.53
N PHE A 59 5.72 -0.39 -4.45
CA PHE A 59 6.00 0.09 -3.10
C PHE A 59 6.17 -1.09 -2.12
N PRO A 60 7.26 -1.88 -2.23
CA PRO A 60 7.40 -3.17 -1.54
C PRO A 60 7.53 -3.03 -0.02
N LEU A 61 8.04 -1.89 0.47
CA LEU A 61 8.16 -1.60 1.90
C LEU A 61 6.87 -1.00 2.49
N SER A 62 5.97 -0.49 1.64
CA SER A 62 4.69 0.07 2.09
C SER A 62 3.72 -1.04 2.50
N ARG A 63 3.07 -0.85 3.65
CA ARG A 63 2.16 -1.84 4.24
C ARG A 63 0.70 -1.43 4.03
N LEU A 64 -0.17 -2.36 3.67
CA LEU A 64 -1.61 -2.10 3.55
C LEU A 64 -2.31 -2.38 4.89
N PRO A 65 -2.82 -1.39 5.62
CA PRO A 65 -3.59 -1.64 6.85
C PRO A 65 -4.94 -2.31 6.54
N VAL A 66 -5.35 -3.32 7.36
CA VAL A 66 -6.56 -4.14 7.08
C VAL A 66 -7.50 -4.45 8.26
N ASN A 67 -7.43 -3.68 9.34
CA ASN A 67 -8.00 -4.06 10.63
C ASN A 67 -9.35 -3.39 10.95
N ASN A 68 -9.70 -2.30 10.27
CA ASN A 68 -10.85 -1.45 10.59
C ASN A 68 -11.77 -1.21 9.39
N LYS A 69 -13.03 -0.81 9.63
CA LYS A 69 -14.05 -0.63 8.58
C LYS A 69 -13.71 0.39 7.48
N TRP A 70 -12.81 1.34 7.77
CA TRP A 70 -12.34 2.35 6.82
C TRP A 70 -11.04 1.95 6.10
N GLN A 71 -10.56 0.73 6.37
CA GLN A 71 -9.37 0.14 5.75
C GLN A 71 -9.79 -0.92 4.74
N ALA A 72 -8.85 -1.38 3.92
CA ALA A 72 -9.08 -2.54 3.08
C ALA A 72 -9.41 -3.75 3.97
N ASN A 73 -10.31 -4.63 3.53
CA ASN A 73 -10.81 -5.71 4.39
C ASN A 73 -10.30 -7.05 3.88
N THR A 74 -9.83 -7.93 4.77
CA THR A 74 -9.41 -9.30 4.42
C THR A 74 -10.59 -10.18 3.96
N VAL A 75 -11.83 -9.71 4.13
CA VAL A 75 -13.03 -10.32 3.54
C VAL A 75 -13.15 -10.04 2.03
N ASP A 76 -12.42 -9.06 1.49
CA ASP A 76 -12.38 -8.78 0.05
C ASP A 76 -11.94 -10.04 -0.74
N PRO A 77 -12.68 -10.43 -1.79
CA PRO A 77 -12.42 -11.67 -2.51
C PRO A 77 -11.06 -11.70 -3.20
N ASP A 78 -10.59 -10.57 -3.71
CA ASP A 78 -9.31 -10.48 -4.42
C ASP A 78 -8.14 -10.51 -3.43
N LEU A 79 -8.23 -9.76 -2.32
CA LEU A 79 -7.22 -9.83 -1.26
C LEU A 79 -7.13 -11.24 -0.67
N ARG A 80 -8.27 -11.88 -0.40
CA ARG A 80 -8.32 -13.25 0.10
C ARG A 80 -7.70 -14.24 -0.88
N GLN A 81 -7.98 -14.09 -2.18
CA GLN A 81 -7.38 -14.93 -3.22
C GLN A 81 -5.86 -14.75 -3.29
N LEU A 82 -5.37 -13.51 -3.26
CA LEU A 82 -3.93 -13.21 -3.26
C LEU A 82 -3.23 -13.78 -2.01
N MET A 83 -3.88 -13.74 -0.86
CA MET A 83 -3.38 -14.38 0.37
C MET A 83 -3.35 -15.91 0.25
N LYS A 84 -4.42 -16.51 -0.29
CA LYS A 84 -4.51 -17.97 -0.52
C LYS A 84 -3.42 -18.46 -1.49
N GLN A 85 -3.05 -17.63 -2.47
CA GLN A 85 -1.98 -17.89 -3.42
C GLN A 85 -0.58 -17.65 -2.83
N GLY A 86 -0.47 -17.20 -1.57
CA GLY A 86 0.81 -16.87 -0.96
C GLY A 86 1.48 -15.62 -1.52
N ILE A 87 0.77 -14.80 -2.30
CA ILE A 87 1.30 -13.57 -2.88
C ILE A 87 1.34 -12.46 -1.83
N LEU A 88 0.28 -12.37 -1.02
CA LEU A 88 0.21 -11.44 0.10
C LEU A 88 0.24 -12.21 1.42
N VAL A 89 0.97 -11.69 2.39
CA VAL A 89 1.00 -12.24 3.75
C VAL A 89 0.48 -11.22 4.73
N GLN A 90 -0.22 -11.71 5.76
CA GLN A 90 -0.71 -10.87 6.83
C GLN A 90 0.34 -10.79 7.93
N VAL A 91 0.83 -9.58 8.20
CA VAL A 91 1.75 -9.31 9.30
C VAL A 91 1.04 -8.51 10.38
N ARG A 92 1.35 -8.84 11.64
CA ARG A 92 0.87 -8.07 12.79
C ARG A 92 1.94 -7.04 13.12
N GLY A 93 1.56 -5.77 13.14
CA GLY A 93 2.42 -4.72 13.67
C GLY A 93 2.30 -4.60 15.18
N GLY A 94 2.85 -3.49 15.68
CA GLY A 94 2.60 -3.04 17.05
C GLY A 94 1.12 -2.82 17.34
N GLY A 95 0.78 -2.71 18.62
CA GLY A 95 -0.59 -2.47 19.07
C GLY A 95 -0.61 -1.74 20.40
N GLY A 96 -1.77 -1.20 20.76
CA GLY A 96 -1.98 -0.55 22.05
C GLY A 96 -2.90 0.67 21.95
N ARG A 97 -3.20 1.26 23.11
CA ARG A 97 -4.11 2.40 23.30
C ARG A 97 -3.84 3.63 22.42
N ARG A 98 -2.64 3.74 21.82
CA ARG A 98 -2.17 4.92 21.08
C ARG A 98 -1.87 4.68 19.60
N HIS A 99 -2.23 3.52 19.04
CA HIS A 99 -1.94 3.28 17.62
C HIS A 99 -2.81 4.20 16.74
N PRO A 100 -2.23 5.06 15.88
CA PRO A 100 -2.96 6.12 15.18
C PRO A 100 -4.06 5.58 14.25
N LEU A 101 -3.86 4.36 13.73
CA LEU A 101 -4.81 3.69 12.84
C LEU A 101 -5.84 2.80 13.55
N ASN A 102 -5.81 2.70 14.88
CA ASN A 102 -6.69 1.83 15.64
C ASN A 102 -7.47 2.56 16.74
N LYS A 103 -8.77 2.78 16.53
CA LYS A 103 -9.67 3.35 17.56
C LYS A 103 -9.94 2.36 18.71
N SER A 104 -9.77 1.06 18.48
CA SER A 104 -9.95 0.01 19.48
C SER A 104 -8.62 -0.26 20.19
N GLY A 105 -8.42 0.35 21.37
CA GLY A 105 -7.16 0.31 22.12
C GLY A 105 -6.68 -1.08 22.60
N ARG A 106 -7.40 -2.17 22.29
CA ARG A 106 -7.07 -3.55 22.67
C ARG A 106 -6.60 -4.43 21.51
N LYS A 107 -6.72 -3.99 20.25
CA LYS A 107 -6.36 -4.79 19.07
C LYS A 107 -4.98 -4.38 18.53
N ARG A 108 -4.17 -5.35 18.10
CA ARG A 108 -2.95 -5.08 17.32
C ARG A 108 -3.35 -4.70 15.89
N GLN A 109 -2.61 -3.77 15.28
CA GLN A 109 -2.87 -3.41 13.89
C GLN A 109 -2.34 -4.51 12.96
N SER A 110 -3.17 -4.92 12.01
CA SER A 110 -2.81 -5.90 11.00
C SER A 110 -2.55 -5.21 9.66
N TYR A 111 -1.59 -5.75 8.92
CA TYR A 111 -1.22 -5.26 7.60
C TYR A 111 -1.09 -6.41 6.60
N LEU A 112 -1.29 -6.13 5.33
CA LEU A 112 -0.87 -6.98 4.22
C LEU A 112 0.41 -6.42 3.62
N VAL A 113 1.32 -7.32 3.26
CA VAL A 113 2.58 -7.03 2.56
C VAL A 113 2.79 -8.09 1.47
N LEU A 114 3.64 -7.77 0.50
CA LEU A 114 4.09 -8.76 -0.49
C LEU A 114 4.87 -9.87 0.21
N ALA A 115 4.67 -11.13 -0.18
CA ALA A 115 5.45 -12.24 0.36
C ALA A 115 6.92 -12.11 -0.07
N GLU A 116 7.85 -12.39 0.85
CA GLU A 116 9.30 -12.24 0.62
C GLU A 116 9.78 -13.02 -0.60
N GLN A 117 9.24 -14.22 -0.83
CA GLN A 117 9.59 -15.07 -1.98
C GLN A 117 9.20 -14.43 -3.33
N VAL A 118 8.07 -13.72 -3.37
CA VAL A 118 7.61 -13.00 -4.56
C VAL A 118 8.45 -11.73 -4.77
N ASN A 119 8.91 -11.11 -3.69
CA ASN A 119 9.78 -9.93 -3.75
C ASN A 119 11.21 -10.29 -4.20
N ALA A 120 11.77 -11.39 -3.67
CA ALA A 120 13.13 -11.83 -3.93
C ALA A 120 13.33 -12.39 -5.35
N ALA A 121 12.34 -13.08 -5.90
CA ALA A 121 12.40 -13.63 -7.25
C ALA A 121 12.59 -12.55 -8.34
N GLU A 122 12.08 -11.34 -8.13
CA GLU A 122 12.24 -10.24 -9.09
C GLU A 122 13.54 -9.45 -8.88
N MET A 123 14.03 -9.32 -7.65
CA MET A 123 15.35 -8.68 -7.42
C MET A 123 16.51 -9.49 -8.02
N GLN A 124 16.35 -10.80 -8.19
CA GLN A 124 17.34 -11.66 -8.88
C GLN A 124 17.19 -11.66 -10.41
N SER A 125 16.08 -11.11 -10.94
CA SER A 125 15.78 -11.08 -12.39
C SER A 125 15.99 -9.69 -13.01
N SER A 126 16.52 -8.73 -12.25
CA SER A 126 16.79 -7.34 -12.67
C SER A 126 18.29 -7.08 -12.81
#